data_AF-A0A1C7I644-F1
#
_entry.id   AF-A0A1C7I644-F1
#
_cell.length_a   1.000
_cell.length_b   1.000
_cell.length_c   1.000
_cell.angle_alpha   90.00
_cell.angle_beta   90.00
_cell.angle_gamma   90.00
#
_symmetry.space_group_name_H-M   'P 1'
#
loop_
_entity.id
_entity.type
_entity.pdbx_description
1 polymer ?
#
loop_
_entity_poly.entity_id
_entity_poly.type
_entity_poly.pdbx_seq_one_letter_code
_entity_poly.pdbx_strand_id
1 'polypeptide(L)'
;MSKLLHANFLRLRKDKYFWIGNLVMGLYGVIHSVGQYRNVKVYDMSVTFDSVFFASHIVIGLLIAAFCSLFVGTEYSDGTIRNKLMVGCNRRDIYLSNFITCAAAGVFMNFAYMFTACIAGIPLFGFFEMGWQEIVIYIVNGMLMVVAFAAIFTMLSMLNQNKALVAIISMMGIFALLFLSMYITMKLGEPEFTDAVSMSETVGDTVTQTIQRIPNPMYPSPSQRSVYQFLLISFLQVRGYRFHRGL
;
A
#
# COMPACT_ATOMS: atom_id res chain seq x y z
N MET A 1 -24.70 -5.60 19.70
CA MET A 1 -23.68 -5.00 18.81
C MET A 1 -23.89 -3.53 18.42
N SER A 2 -25.06 -3.11 17.91
CA SER A 2 -25.27 -1.75 17.37
C SER A 2 -24.88 -0.60 18.33
N LYS A 3 -25.22 -0.73 19.63
CA LYS A 3 -24.84 0.24 20.67
C LYS A 3 -23.32 0.38 20.84
N LEU A 4 -22.57 -0.72 20.72
CA LEU A 4 -21.12 -0.76 20.90
C LEU A 4 -20.41 -0.14 19.69
N LEU A 5 -20.92 -0.44 18.48
CA LEU A 5 -20.50 0.19 17.23
C LEU A 5 -20.72 1.71 17.26
N HIS A 6 -21.91 2.15 17.69
CA HIS A 6 -22.20 3.58 17.78
C HIS A 6 -21.27 4.29 18.77
N ALA A 7 -20.98 3.68 19.93
CA ALA A 7 -20.03 4.22 20.89
C ALA A 7 -18.61 4.32 20.31
N ASN A 8 -18.13 3.30 19.60
CA ASN A 8 -16.82 3.33 18.95
C ASN A 8 -16.75 4.39 17.83
N PHE A 9 -17.81 4.55 17.03
CA PHE A 9 -17.86 5.59 15.99
C PHE A 9 -17.93 7.01 16.56
N LEU A 10 -18.67 7.22 17.65
CA LEU A 10 -18.69 8.50 18.36
C LEU A 10 -17.30 8.85 18.91
N ARG A 11 -16.60 7.85 19.44
CA ARG A 11 -15.21 7.99 19.89
C ARG A 11 -14.28 8.31 18.73
N LEU A 12 -14.38 7.56 17.63
CA LEU A 12 -13.60 7.78 16.40
C LEU A 12 -13.73 9.22 15.89
N ARG A 13 -14.97 9.75 15.86
CA ARG A 13 -15.23 11.13 15.40
C ARG A 13 -14.55 12.20 16.25
N LYS A 14 -14.39 11.94 17.55
CA LYS A 14 -13.75 12.86 18.51
C LYS A 14 -12.25 12.61 18.66
N ASP A 15 -11.74 11.53 18.09
CA ASP A 15 -10.37 11.11 18.30
C ASP A 15 -9.38 11.96 17.51
N LYS A 16 -8.35 12.46 18.20
CA LYS A 16 -7.36 13.37 17.60
C LYS A 16 -6.49 12.63 16.58
N TYR A 17 -6.16 11.35 16.85
CA TYR A 17 -5.30 10.56 15.97
C TYR A 17 -5.97 10.29 14.62
N PHE A 18 -7.29 10.12 14.59
CA PHE A 18 -8.05 10.01 13.33
C PHE A 18 -7.94 11.27 12.47
N TRP A 19 -8.14 12.46 13.06
CA TRP A 19 -8.02 13.72 12.33
C TRP A 19 -6.59 14.02 11.88
N ILE A 20 -5.60 13.73 12.73
CA ILE A 20 -4.18 13.84 12.36
C ILE A 20 -3.86 12.91 11.19
N GLY A 21 -4.31 11.65 11.23
CA GLY A 21 -4.09 10.70 10.14
C GLY A 21 -4.70 11.17 8.81
N ASN A 22 -5.91 11.72 8.83
CA ASN A 22 -6.53 12.31 7.64
C ASN A 22 -5.75 13.52 7.10
N LEU A 23 -5.28 14.40 7.99
CA LEU A 23 -4.48 15.56 7.61
C LEU A 23 -3.15 15.12 6.97
N VAL A 24 -2.46 14.13 7.56
CA VAL A 24 -1.20 13.59 7.04
C VAL A 24 -1.41 12.98 5.65
N MET A 25 -2.47 12.19 5.44
CA MET A 25 -2.78 11.63 4.12
C MET A 25 -3.13 12.71 3.10
N GLY A 26 -3.93 13.70 3.49
CA GLY A 26 -4.28 14.81 2.62
C GLY A 26 -3.04 15.59 2.16
N LEU A 27 -2.17 15.95 3.11
CA LEU A 27 -0.92 16.67 2.84
C LEU A 27 0.04 15.84 1.99
N TYR A 28 0.17 14.54 2.28
CA TYR A 28 1.00 13.63 1.51
C TYR A 28 0.53 13.55 0.05
N GLY A 29 -0.78 13.49 -0.22
CA GLY A 29 -1.32 13.51 -1.59
C GLY A 29 -0.93 14.76 -2.38
N VAL A 30 -0.97 15.93 -1.75
CA VAL A 30 -0.56 17.20 -2.39
C VAL A 30 0.95 17.25 -2.62
N ILE A 31 1.75 16.96 -1.58
CA ILE A 31 3.22 16.99 -1.67
C ILE A 31 3.71 16.00 -2.72
N HIS A 32 3.15 14.79 -2.75
CA HIS A 32 3.53 13.76 -3.72
C HIS A 32 3.19 14.20 -5.15
N SER A 33 1.99 14.75 -5.38
CA SER A 33 1.58 15.24 -6.69
C SER A 33 2.47 16.39 -7.20
N VAL A 34 2.77 17.37 -6.34
CA VAL A 34 3.66 18.49 -6.68
C VAL A 34 5.10 18.02 -6.88
N GLY A 35 5.58 17.11 -6.04
CA GLY A 35 6.92 16.53 -6.15
C GLY A 35 7.13 15.81 -7.47
N GLN A 36 6.16 15.00 -7.88
CA GLN A 36 6.24 14.30 -9.16
C GLN A 36 6.16 15.25 -10.35
N TYR A 37 5.36 16.32 -10.27
CA TYR A 37 5.31 17.31 -11.34
C TYR A 37 6.65 18.04 -11.52
N ARG A 38 7.34 18.33 -10.41
CA ARG A 38 8.70 18.86 -10.45
C ARG A 38 9.67 17.87 -11.09
N ASN A 39 9.53 16.57 -10.82
CA ASN A 39 10.38 15.55 -11.43
C ASN A 39 10.18 15.48 -12.95
N VAL A 40 8.94 15.57 -13.45
CA VAL A 40 8.66 15.63 -14.89
C VAL A 40 9.37 16.83 -15.53
N LYS A 41 9.28 18.02 -14.91
CA LYS A 41 9.89 19.24 -15.47
C LYS A 41 11.41 19.29 -15.41
N VAL A 42 12.03 18.66 -14.42
CA VAL A 42 13.48 18.74 -14.19
C VAL A 42 14.23 17.58 -14.86
N TYR A 43 13.64 16.40 -14.90
CA TYR A 43 14.31 15.17 -15.37
C TYR A 43 13.71 14.60 -16.66
N ASP A 44 12.73 15.27 -17.27
CA ASP A 44 12.04 14.86 -18.52
C ASP A 44 11.45 13.43 -18.45
N MET A 45 11.10 12.98 -17.25
CA MET A 45 10.50 11.66 -17.04
C MET A 45 8.99 11.71 -17.31
N SER A 46 8.48 10.77 -18.11
CA SER A 46 7.05 10.57 -18.33
C SER A 46 6.39 9.93 -17.11
N VAL A 47 5.94 10.74 -16.15
CA VAL A 47 5.19 10.26 -14.98
C VAL A 47 3.69 10.27 -15.29
N THR A 48 3.09 9.08 -15.35
CA THR A 48 1.64 8.90 -15.50
C THR A 48 0.90 9.22 -14.20
N PHE A 49 -0.27 9.85 -14.28
CA PHE A 49 -1.13 10.17 -13.13
C PHE A 49 -1.49 8.93 -12.30
N ASP A 50 -1.67 7.78 -12.96
CA ASP A 50 -1.91 6.47 -12.37
C ASP A 50 -0.93 6.11 -11.25
N SER A 51 0.35 6.36 -11.48
CA SER A 51 1.43 6.05 -10.55
C SER A 51 1.35 6.93 -9.28
N VAL A 52 0.96 8.19 -9.46
CA VAL A 52 0.77 9.17 -8.38
C VAL A 52 -0.42 8.78 -7.52
N PHE A 53 -1.52 8.36 -8.15
CA PHE A 53 -2.75 7.98 -7.47
C PHE A 53 -2.59 6.73 -6.61
N PHE A 54 -1.82 5.74 -7.07
CA PHE A 54 -1.63 4.48 -6.35
C PHE A 54 -0.48 4.49 -5.33
N ALA A 55 0.33 5.55 -5.28
CA ALA A 55 1.39 5.68 -4.28
C ALA A 55 0.87 5.69 -2.82
N SER A 56 -0.42 5.96 -2.60
CA SER A 56 -1.06 5.91 -1.28
C SER A 56 -0.94 4.57 -0.56
N HIS A 57 -0.86 3.46 -1.31
CA HIS A 57 -0.95 2.10 -0.76
C HIS A 57 0.20 1.77 0.21
N ILE A 58 1.37 2.37 0.01
CA ILE A 58 2.53 2.20 0.91
C ILE A 58 2.29 2.94 2.24
N VAL A 59 1.88 4.20 2.16
CA VAL A 59 1.74 5.08 3.34
C VAL A 59 0.53 4.70 4.18
N ILE A 60 -0.55 4.26 3.53
CA ILE A 60 -1.78 3.89 4.23
C ILE A 60 -1.59 2.67 5.12
N GLY A 61 -0.76 1.70 4.71
CA GLY A 61 -0.40 0.56 5.53
C GLY A 61 0.21 1.02 6.85
N LEU A 62 1.23 1.90 6.78
CA LEU A 62 1.93 2.45 7.93
C LEU A 62 0.97 3.16 8.91
N LEU A 63 0.09 4.01 8.38
CA LEU A 63 -0.86 4.76 9.20
C LEU A 63 -1.91 3.86 9.84
N ILE A 64 -2.40 2.83 9.15
CA ILE A 64 -3.38 1.90 9.72
C ILE A 64 -2.77 1.10 10.87
N ALA A 65 -1.52 0.65 10.79
CA ALA A 65 -0.86 -0.02 11.93
C ALA A 65 -0.75 0.90 13.15
N ALA A 66 -0.29 2.14 12.95
CA ALA A 66 -0.18 3.11 14.02
C ALA A 66 -1.56 3.43 14.62
N PHE A 67 -2.57 3.63 13.77
CA PHE A 67 -3.92 3.95 14.21
C PHE A 67 -4.57 2.78 14.97
N CYS A 68 -4.52 1.57 14.43
CA CYS A 68 -5.08 0.37 15.08
C CYS A 68 -4.46 0.13 16.46
N SER A 69 -3.13 0.22 16.56
CA SER A 69 -2.41 0.00 17.83
C SER A 69 -2.74 1.06 18.88
N LEU A 70 -2.89 2.33 18.49
CA LEU A 70 -3.28 3.41 19.40
C LEU A 70 -4.76 3.35 19.80
N PHE A 71 -5.66 3.16 18.83
CA PHE A 71 -7.10 3.16 19.07
C PHE A 71 -7.55 1.96 19.90
N VAL A 72 -7.06 0.76 19.60
CA VAL A 72 -7.35 -0.44 20.40
C VAL A 72 -6.52 -0.49 21.67
N GLY A 73 -5.25 -0.08 21.63
CA GLY A 73 -4.36 -0.08 22.79
C GLY A 73 -4.80 0.86 23.91
N THR A 74 -5.49 1.96 23.58
CA THR A 74 -6.11 2.83 24.60
C THR A 74 -7.26 2.13 25.33
N GLU A 75 -8.06 1.29 24.66
CA GLU A 75 -9.10 0.51 25.35
C GLU A 75 -8.55 -0.54 26.33
N TYR A 76 -7.37 -1.09 26.02
CA TYR A 76 -6.65 -1.96 26.94
C TYR A 76 -6.08 -1.19 28.12
N SER A 77 -5.39 -0.07 27.86
CA SER A 77 -4.75 0.78 28.86
C SER A 77 -5.76 1.36 29.86
N ASP A 78 -6.93 1.77 29.39
CA ASP A 78 -7.96 2.41 30.23
C ASP A 78 -8.88 1.38 30.90
N GLY A 79 -8.62 0.07 30.71
CA GLY A 79 -9.45 -1.01 31.24
C GLY A 79 -10.86 -1.06 30.63
N THR A 80 -11.12 -0.33 29.54
CA THR A 80 -12.44 -0.24 28.90
C THR A 80 -12.92 -1.60 28.41
N ILE A 81 -12.01 -2.47 27.98
CA ILE A 81 -12.33 -3.85 27.57
C ILE A 81 -12.87 -4.66 28.75
N ARG A 82 -12.28 -4.52 29.95
CA ARG A 82 -12.79 -5.16 31.16
C ARG A 82 -14.17 -4.63 31.51
N ASN A 83 -14.38 -3.33 31.40
CA ASN A 83 -15.69 -2.73 31.66
C ASN A 83 -16.76 -3.25 30.67
N LYS A 84 -16.45 -3.34 29.37
CA LYS A 84 -17.33 -3.92 28.34
C LYS A 84 -17.69 -5.37 28.65
N LEU A 85 -16.73 -6.17 29.14
CA LEU A 85 -16.96 -7.56 29.56
C LEU A 85 -17.84 -7.66 30.81
N MET A 86 -17.65 -6.79 31.81
CA MET A 86 -18.46 -6.77 33.03
C MET A 86 -19.93 -6.42 32.78
N VAL A 87 -20.20 -5.59 31.77
CA VAL A 87 -21.57 -5.26 31.30
C VAL A 87 -22.23 -6.42 30.53
N GLY A 88 -21.52 -7.54 30.34
CA GLY A 88 -22.04 -8.74 29.66
C GLY A 88 -21.85 -8.73 28.15
N CYS A 89 -20.99 -7.86 27.59
CA CYS A 89 -20.69 -7.89 26.16
C CYS A 89 -19.78 -9.07 25.81
N ASN A 90 -20.09 -9.76 24.71
CA ASN A 90 -19.29 -10.88 24.24
C ASN A 90 -17.93 -10.43 23.69
N ARG A 91 -16.89 -11.26 23.84
CA ARG A 91 -15.53 -10.96 23.33
C ARG A 91 -15.50 -10.80 21.82
N ARG A 92 -16.29 -11.60 21.10
CA ARG A 92 -16.45 -11.52 19.64
C ARG A 92 -17.04 -10.16 19.22
N ASP A 93 -17.99 -9.66 20.00
CA ASP A 93 -18.64 -8.39 19.71
C ASP A 93 -17.69 -7.20 19.85
N ILE A 94 -16.84 -7.24 20.87
CA ILE A 94 -15.80 -6.24 21.10
C ILE A 94 -14.80 -6.25 19.93
N TYR A 95 -14.31 -7.43 19.53
CA TYR A 95 -13.39 -7.56 18.39
C TYR A 95 -14.01 -7.00 17.10
N LEU A 96 -15.20 -7.46 16.73
CA LEU A 96 -15.84 -7.11 15.47
C LEU A 96 -16.19 -5.62 15.41
N SER A 97 -16.60 -5.03 16.53
CA SER A 97 -16.84 -3.59 16.62
C SER A 97 -15.57 -2.76 16.42
N ASN A 98 -14.44 -3.17 17.01
CA ASN A 98 -13.16 -2.48 16.89
C ASN A 98 -12.58 -2.64 15.49
N PHE A 99 -12.69 -3.85 14.92
CA PHE A 99 -12.32 -4.12 13.53
C PHE A 99 -13.07 -3.22 12.55
N ILE A 100 -14.41 -3.15 12.64
CA ILE A 100 -15.21 -2.30 11.74
C ILE A 100 -14.82 -0.83 11.88
N THR A 101 -14.59 -0.34 13.10
CA THR A 101 -14.20 1.07 13.28
C THR A 101 -12.81 1.37 12.75
N CYS A 102 -11.84 0.47 12.93
CA CYS A 102 -10.50 0.65 12.37
C CYS A 102 -10.50 0.54 10.84
N ALA A 103 -11.26 -0.40 10.28
CA ALA A 103 -11.43 -0.55 8.84
C ALA A 103 -12.10 0.70 8.23
N ALA A 104 -13.18 1.19 8.84
CA ALA A 104 -13.83 2.43 8.41
C ALA A 104 -12.87 3.63 8.48
N ALA A 105 -12.11 3.77 9.56
CA ALA A 105 -11.12 4.83 9.70
C ALA A 105 -10.06 4.78 8.59
N GLY A 106 -9.51 3.61 8.29
CA GLY A 106 -8.54 3.42 7.21
C GLY A 106 -9.13 3.74 5.83
N VAL A 107 -10.38 3.33 5.57
CA VAL A 107 -11.07 3.65 4.31
C VAL A 107 -11.29 5.16 4.17
N PHE A 108 -11.70 5.86 5.23
CA PHE A 108 -11.81 7.32 5.22
C PHE A 108 -10.47 8.02 4.95
N MET A 109 -9.38 7.55 5.56
CA MET A 109 -8.03 8.06 5.29
C MET A 109 -7.62 7.84 3.82
N ASN A 110 -7.99 6.70 3.23
CA ASN A 110 -7.74 6.44 1.81
C ASN A 110 -8.50 7.42 0.92
N PHE A 111 -9.79 7.63 1.20
CA PHE A 111 -10.62 8.58 0.45
C PHE A 111 -10.09 10.01 0.57
N ALA A 112 -9.60 10.42 1.73
CA ALA A 112 -8.99 11.74 1.91
C ALA A 112 -7.79 11.95 0.98
N TYR A 113 -6.92 10.95 0.86
CA TYR A 113 -5.82 10.98 -0.11
C TYR A 113 -6.33 11.00 -1.55
N MET A 114 -7.29 10.12 -1.87
CA MET A 114 -7.84 10.01 -3.22
C MET A 114 -8.42 11.35 -3.68
N PHE A 115 -9.12 12.04 -2.79
CA PHE A 115 -9.70 13.35 -3.03
C PHE A 115 -8.63 14.42 -3.28
N THR A 116 -7.59 14.48 -2.44
CA THR A 116 -6.50 15.47 -2.62
C THR A 116 -5.64 15.16 -3.84
N ALA A 117 -5.41 13.88 -4.15
CA ALA A 117 -4.71 13.43 -5.35
C ALA A 117 -5.50 13.78 -6.63
N CYS A 118 -6.83 13.69 -6.64
CA CYS A 118 -7.64 14.15 -7.77
C CYS A 118 -7.57 15.68 -7.94
N ILE A 119 -7.73 16.44 -6.85
CA ILE A 119 -7.70 17.90 -6.90
C ILE A 119 -6.35 18.43 -7.38
N ALA A 120 -5.25 17.86 -6.88
CA ALA A 120 -3.91 18.27 -7.27
C ALA A 120 -3.48 17.65 -8.61
N GLY A 121 -3.81 16.39 -8.84
CA GLY A 121 -3.29 15.63 -9.97
C GLY A 121 -3.99 15.88 -11.30
N ILE A 122 -5.31 16.08 -11.33
CA ILE A 122 -6.05 16.34 -12.57
C ILE A 122 -5.54 17.62 -13.26
N PRO A 123 -5.30 18.75 -12.56
CA PRO A 123 -4.72 19.94 -13.17
C PRO A 123 -3.26 19.80 -13.60
N LEU A 124 -2.48 18.93 -12.96
CA LEU A 124 -1.03 18.83 -13.13
C LEU A 124 -0.60 17.80 -14.18
N PHE A 125 -1.32 16.67 -14.29
CA PHE A 125 -0.96 15.53 -15.15
C PHE A 125 -2.02 15.19 -16.20
N GLY A 126 -3.20 15.83 -16.16
CA GLY A 126 -4.32 15.50 -17.04
C GLY A 126 -5.19 14.35 -16.52
N PHE A 127 -6.02 13.78 -17.39
CA PHE A 127 -6.91 12.66 -17.05
C PHE A 127 -6.18 11.31 -17.03
N PHE A 128 -6.75 10.34 -16.33
CA PHE A 128 -6.25 8.97 -16.25
C PHE A 128 -6.02 8.36 -17.64
N GLU A 129 -4.89 7.68 -17.83
CA GLU A 129 -4.59 6.90 -19.04
C GLU A 129 -5.21 5.49 -18.98
N MET A 130 -5.49 4.98 -17.77
CA MET A 130 -6.11 3.66 -17.59
C MET A 130 -7.59 3.63 -17.98
N GLY A 131 -8.01 2.47 -18.48
CA GLY A 131 -9.43 2.16 -18.67
C GLY A 131 -10.19 2.16 -17.34
N TRP A 132 -11.43 2.66 -17.38
CA TRP A 132 -12.30 2.81 -16.21
C TRP A 132 -12.44 1.52 -15.36
N GLN A 133 -12.50 0.35 -16.01
CA GLN A 133 -12.61 -0.94 -15.34
C GLN A 133 -11.42 -1.24 -14.44
N GLU A 134 -10.21 -0.88 -14.86
CA GLU A 134 -8.99 -1.16 -14.10
C GLU A 134 -8.91 -0.26 -12.87
N ILE A 135 -9.27 1.01 -13.04
CA ILE A 135 -9.33 1.98 -11.94
C ILE A 135 -10.25 1.46 -10.82
N VAL A 136 -11.44 0.97 -11.17
CA VAL A 136 -12.39 0.41 -10.19
C VAL A 136 -11.80 -0.81 -9.49
N ILE A 137 -11.19 -1.74 -10.22
CA ILE A 137 -10.57 -2.94 -9.63
C ILE A 137 -9.45 -2.55 -8.65
N TYR A 138 -8.61 -1.59 -9.01
CA TYR A 138 -7.53 -1.13 -8.12
C TYR A 138 -8.05 -0.43 -6.88
N ILE A 139 -9.10 0.39 -6.99
CA ILE A 139 -9.74 1.04 -5.84
C ILE A 139 -10.31 -0.01 -4.89
N VAL A 140 -11.02 -1.03 -5.42
CA VAL A 140 -11.57 -2.13 -4.62
C VAL A 140 -10.47 -2.93 -3.94
N ASN A 141 -9.40 -3.26 -4.67
CA ASN A 141 -8.24 -3.96 -4.08
C ASN A 141 -7.58 -3.12 -2.98
N GLY A 142 -7.45 -1.80 -3.16
CA GLY A 142 -6.90 -0.90 -2.14
C GLY A 142 -7.75 -0.89 -0.87
N MET A 143 -9.08 -0.85 -1.01
CA MET A 143 -9.99 -0.99 0.13
C MET A 143 -9.85 -2.35 0.81
N LEU A 144 -9.75 -3.44 0.04
CA LEU A 144 -9.60 -4.79 0.58
C LEU A 144 -8.28 -4.93 1.36
N MET A 145 -7.19 -4.35 0.85
CA MET A 145 -5.89 -4.32 1.51
C MET A 145 -5.97 -3.57 2.86
N VAL A 146 -6.61 -2.40 2.88
CA VAL A 146 -6.86 -1.61 4.10
C VAL A 146 -7.63 -2.42 5.13
N VAL A 147 -8.69 -3.12 4.70
CA VAL A 147 -9.52 -3.96 5.56
C VAL A 147 -8.71 -5.16 6.10
N ALA A 148 -7.89 -5.80 5.27
CA ALA A 148 -7.05 -6.92 5.67
C ALA A 148 -6.02 -6.49 6.73
N PHE A 149 -5.34 -5.37 6.52
CA PHE A 149 -4.40 -4.82 7.50
C PHE A 149 -5.10 -4.42 8.81
N ALA A 150 -6.27 -3.80 8.73
CA ALA A 150 -7.07 -3.49 9.91
C ALA A 150 -7.43 -4.77 10.69
N ALA A 151 -7.80 -5.87 10.03
CA ALA A 151 -8.10 -7.15 10.68
C ALA A 151 -6.89 -7.73 11.43
N ILE A 152 -5.72 -7.76 10.77
CA ILE A 152 -4.49 -8.32 11.34
C ILE A 152 -4.01 -7.49 12.54
N PHE A 153 -3.96 -6.16 12.40
CA PHE A 153 -3.47 -5.30 13.49
C PHE A 153 -4.44 -5.20 14.65
N THR A 154 -5.75 -5.24 14.41
CA THR A 154 -6.74 -5.32 15.49
C THR A 154 -6.65 -6.66 16.22
N MET A 155 -6.42 -7.77 15.52
CA MET A 155 -6.15 -9.07 16.14
C MET A 155 -4.89 -9.02 17.01
N LEU A 156 -3.79 -8.48 16.48
CA LEU A 156 -2.53 -8.33 17.20
C LEU A 156 -2.69 -7.46 18.46
N SER A 157 -3.48 -6.39 18.35
CA SER A 157 -3.80 -5.50 19.46
C SER A 157 -4.68 -6.16 20.52
N MET A 158 -5.51 -7.13 20.12
CA MET A 158 -6.34 -7.89 21.06
C MET A 158 -5.59 -9.03 21.75
N LEU A 159 -4.49 -9.51 21.17
CA LEU A 159 -3.67 -10.57 21.75
C LEU A 159 -2.70 -10.05 22.83
N ASN A 160 -2.27 -8.80 22.71
CA ASN A 160 -1.26 -8.19 23.57
C ASN A 160 -1.83 -7.00 24.34
N GLN A 161 -1.57 -6.94 25.64
CA GLN A 161 -2.07 -5.85 26.50
C GLN A 161 -1.23 -4.57 26.41
N ASN A 162 0.04 -4.68 26.00
CA ASN A 162 0.96 -3.55 25.94
C ASN A 162 0.84 -2.83 24.58
N LYS A 163 0.26 -1.63 24.60
CA LYS A 163 0.06 -0.79 23.40
C LYS A 163 1.35 -0.43 22.66
N ALA A 164 2.47 -0.25 23.38
CA ALA A 164 3.75 0.10 22.76
C ALA A 164 4.34 -1.10 21.99
N LEU A 165 4.30 -2.30 22.59
CA LEU A 165 4.77 -3.52 21.93
C LEU A 165 3.96 -3.83 20.67
N VAL A 166 2.64 -3.70 20.73
CA VAL A 166 1.77 -3.89 19.56
C VAL A 166 2.11 -2.93 18.44
N ALA A 167 2.31 -1.65 18.76
CA ALA A 167 2.68 -0.64 17.77
C ALA A 167 3.99 -1.02 17.07
N ILE A 168 5.03 -1.38 17.84
CA ILE A 168 6.34 -1.79 17.30
C ILE A 168 6.20 -3.02 16.39
N ILE A 169 5.51 -4.07 16.85
CA ILE A 169 5.34 -5.30 16.06
C ILE A 169 4.55 -5.01 14.78
N SER A 170 3.48 -4.22 14.85
CA SER A 170 2.68 -3.86 13.68
C SER A 170 3.48 -3.04 12.65
N MET A 171 4.31 -2.09 13.11
CA MET A 171 5.18 -1.31 12.24
C MET A 171 6.27 -2.19 11.60
N MET A 172 6.92 -3.05 12.39
CA MET A 172 7.90 -4.01 11.86
C MET A 172 7.28 -4.95 10.81
N GLY A 173 6.05 -5.41 11.04
CA GLY A 173 5.32 -6.23 10.08
C GLY A 173 5.11 -5.55 8.73
N ILE A 174 4.80 -4.25 8.72
CA ILE A 174 4.64 -3.49 7.47
C ILE A 174 5.97 -3.30 6.78
N PHE A 175 7.03 -2.94 7.50
CA PHE A 175 8.35 -2.82 6.89
C PHE A 175 8.81 -4.14 6.28
N ALA A 176 8.58 -5.27 6.95
CA ALA A 176 8.87 -6.59 6.40
C ALA A 176 8.09 -6.86 5.10
N LEU A 177 6.79 -6.52 5.06
CA LEU A 177 5.97 -6.63 3.86
C LEU A 177 6.48 -5.70 2.74
N LEU A 178 6.86 -4.46 3.06
CA LEU A 178 7.42 -3.51 2.08
C LEU A 178 8.72 -4.02 1.48
N PHE A 179 9.65 -4.55 2.28
CA PHE A 179 10.89 -5.14 1.78
C PHE A 179 10.63 -6.37 0.92
N LEU A 180 9.67 -7.22 1.32
CA LEU A 180 9.25 -8.36 0.53
C LEU A 180 8.67 -7.90 -0.82
N SER A 181 7.87 -6.83 -0.83
CA SER A 181 7.35 -6.22 -2.05
C SER A 181 8.43 -5.75 -2.98
N MET A 182 9.39 -5.00 -2.44
CA MET A 182 10.50 -4.46 -3.20
C MET A 182 11.31 -5.60 -3.80
N TYR A 183 11.61 -6.63 -3.01
CA TYR A 183 12.32 -7.83 -3.46
C TYR A 183 11.59 -8.54 -4.60
N ILE A 184 10.28 -8.78 -4.46
CA ILE A 184 9.48 -9.42 -5.51
C ILE A 184 9.45 -8.55 -6.78
N THR A 185 9.29 -7.23 -6.63
CA THR A 185 9.26 -6.30 -7.77
C THR A 185 10.58 -6.29 -8.53
N MET A 186 11.72 -6.30 -7.81
CA MET A 186 13.04 -6.39 -8.43
C MET A 186 13.24 -7.71 -9.17
N LYS A 187 12.81 -8.83 -8.57
CA LYS A 187 12.88 -10.16 -9.20
C LYS A 187 12.00 -10.27 -10.44
N LEU A 188 10.83 -9.66 -10.44
CA LEU A 188 9.91 -9.69 -11.57
C LEU A 188 10.32 -8.75 -12.72
N GLY A 189 11.15 -7.75 -12.41
CA GLY A 189 11.69 -6.79 -13.36
C GLY A 189 13.02 -7.21 -14.00
N GLU A 190 13.54 -8.40 -13.70
CA GLU A 190 14.73 -8.92 -14.37
C GLU A 190 14.41 -9.21 -15.86
N PRO A 191 15.17 -8.64 -16.81
CA PRO A 191 14.95 -8.88 -18.23
C PRO A 191 15.30 -10.31 -18.61
N GLU A 192 14.53 -10.88 -19.56
CA GLU A 192 14.71 -12.25 -20.08
C GLU A 192 16.07 -12.46 -20.73
N PHE A 193 16.61 -11.41 -21.33
CA PHE A 193 17.90 -11.41 -21.99
C PHE A 193 18.73 -10.25 -21.42
N THR A 194 19.95 -10.54 -21.03
CA THR A 194 20.96 -9.52 -20.77
C THR A 194 21.77 -9.32 -22.04
N ASP A 195 21.88 -8.08 -22.50
CA ASP A 195 22.76 -7.74 -23.61
C ASP A 195 24.21 -7.86 -23.13
N ALA A 196 24.88 -8.94 -23.51
CA ALA A 196 26.31 -9.06 -23.33
C ALA A 196 26.99 -8.41 -24.54
N VAL A 197 27.63 -7.27 -24.32
CA VAL A 197 28.52 -6.69 -25.32
C VAL A 197 29.79 -7.53 -25.34
N SER A 198 29.88 -8.48 -26.26
CA SER A 198 31.16 -9.10 -26.59
C SER A 198 31.87 -8.21 -27.62
N MET A 199 33.08 -7.76 -27.28
CA MET A 199 33.99 -7.18 -28.28
C MET A 199 34.38 -8.29 -29.26
N SER A 200 33.91 -8.19 -30.51
CA SER A 200 34.42 -9.01 -31.62
C SER A 200 35.49 -8.22 -32.36
N GLU A 201 36.51 -8.94 -32.82
CA GLU A 201 37.78 -8.45 -33.36
C GLU A 201 37.64 -7.41 -34.49
N THR A 202 38.57 -6.45 -34.50
CA THR A 202 38.83 -5.48 -35.56
C THR A 202 39.19 -6.20 -36.87
N VAL A 203 38.35 -6.07 -37.89
CA VAL A 203 38.71 -6.29 -39.30
C VAL A 203 38.49 -4.98 -40.06
N GLY A 204 39.52 -4.15 -40.14
CA GLY A 204 39.49 -2.84 -40.81
C GLY A 204 38.88 -1.68 -39.98
N ASP A 205 38.48 -0.60 -40.66
CA ASP A 205 38.07 0.71 -40.09
C ASP A 205 36.59 0.83 -39.68
N THR A 206 35.87 -0.29 -39.56
CA THR A 206 34.46 -0.28 -39.11
C THR A 206 34.24 -1.28 -37.98
N VAL A 207 33.90 -0.75 -36.79
CA VAL A 207 33.55 -1.54 -35.61
C VAL A 207 32.10 -2.00 -35.72
N THR A 208 31.87 -3.27 -36.08
CA THR A 208 30.53 -3.89 -36.00
C THR A 208 30.30 -4.44 -34.60
N GLN A 209 29.37 -3.85 -33.86
CA GLN A 209 28.91 -4.36 -32.57
C GLN A 209 27.83 -5.42 -32.77
N THR A 210 28.14 -6.69 -32.51
CA THR A 210 27.15 -7.77 -32.46
C THR A 210 26.62 -7.89 -31.04
N ILE A 211 25.40 -7.42 -30.80
CA ILE A 211 24.71 -7.60 -29.52
C ILE A 211 24.29 -9.06 -29.41
N GLN A 212 25.00 -9.87 -28.62
CA GLN A 212 24.62 -11.25 -28.38
C GLN A 212 23.69 -11.31 -27.15
N ARG A 213 22.41 -11.61 -27.38
CA ARG A 213 21.41 -11.78 -26.32
C ARG A 213 21.68 -13.07 -25.56
N ILE A 214 22.22 -12.98 -24.35
CA ILE A 214 22.41 -14.16 -23.47
C ILE A 214 21.18 -14.26 -22.56
N PRO A 215 20.56 -15.46 -22.44
CA PRO A 215 19.46 -15.66 -21.50
C PRO A 215 19.93 -15.41 -20.08
N ASN A 216 19.20 -14.56 -19.34
CA ASN A 216 19.58 -14.16 -18.00
C ASN A 216 19.39 -15.35 -17.03
N PRO A 217 20.45 -15.85 -16.37
CA PRO A 217 20.35 -17.00 -15.46
C PRO A 217 19.53 -16.70 -14.20
N MET A 218 19.27 -15.43 -13.89
CA MET A 218 18.46 -15.01 -12.75
C MET A 218 16.97 -14.91 -13.08
N TYR A 219 16.60 -15.00 -14.37
CA TYR A 219 15.22 -14.85 -14.81
C TYR A 219 14.30 -15.91 -14.18
N PRO A 220 13.23 -15.51 -13.48
CA PRO A 220 12.35 -16.45 -12.78
C PRO A 220 11.59 -17.33 -13.78
N SER A 221 11.52 -18.63 -13.48
CA SER A 221 10.76 -19.59 -14.29
C SER A 221 9.28 -19.20 -14.40
N PRO A 222 8.56 -19.62 -15.47
CA PRO A 222 7.16 -19.21 -15.70
C PRO A 222 6.21 -19.51 -14.52
N SER A 223 6.44 -20.61 -13.81
CA SER A 223 5.69 -20.99 -12.61
C SER A 223 5.99 -20.10 -11.41
N GLN A 224 7.26 -19.76 -11.17
CA GLN A 224 7.67 -18.83 -10.12
C GLN A 224 7.14 -17.41 -10.39
N ARG A 225 7.14 -16.98 -11.65
CA ARG A 225 6.62 -15.66 -12.05
C ARG A 225 5.11 -15.53 -11.79
N SER A 226 4.33 -16.58 -12.03
CA SER A 226 2.89 -16.61 -11.74
C SER A 226 2.61 -16.49 -10.23
N VAL A 227 3.38 -17.19 -9.39
CA VAL A 227 3.27 -17.09 -7.92
C VAL A 227 3.67 -15.70 -7.42
N TYR A 228 4.75 -15.14 -7.95
CA TYR A 228 5.18 -13.79 -7.59
C TYR A 228 4.18 -12.72 -8.05
N GLN A 229 3.61 -12.84 -9.25
CA GLN A 229 2.51 -11.98 -9.70
C GLN A 229 1.30 -12.11 -8.80
N PHE A 230 0.90 -13.32 -8.42
CA PHE A 230 -0.21 -13.53 -7.50
C PHE A 230 0.04 -12.86 -6.14
N LEU A 231 1.22 -13.03 -5.55
CA LEU A 231 1.57 -12.42 -4.27
C LEU A 231 1.65 -10.88 -4.35
N LEU A 232 2.25 -10.36 -5.42
CA LEU A 232 2.42 -8.92 -5.61
C LEU A 232 1.08 -8.22 -5.91
N ILE A 233 0.24 -8.83 -6.74
CA ILE A 233 -1.11 -8.32 -7.06
C ILE A 233 -2.05 -8.44 -5.85
N SER A 234 -1.98 -9.53 -5.10
CA SER A 234 -2.94 -9.80 -4.01
C SER A 234 -2.62 -9.09 -2.69
N PHE A 235 -1.34 -8.82 -2.39
CA PHE A 235 -0.94 -8.29 -1.07
C PHE A 235 -0.24 -6.94 -1.09
N LEU A 236 0.34 -6.52 -2.22
CA LEU A 236 1.36 -5.47 -2.22
C LEU A 236 1.06 -4.32 -3.20
N GLN A 237 0.23 -4.57 -4.22
CA GLN A 237 -0.30 -3.58 -5.17
C GLN A 237 0.75 -2.65 -5.81
N VAL A 238 2.02 -3.06 -5.88
CA VAL A 238 3.08 -2.30 -6.56
C VAL A 238 2.95 -2.51 -8.07
N ARG A 239 2.81 -1.44 -8.85
CA ARG A 239 2.80 -1.55 -10.33
C ARG A 239 4.24 -1.70 -10.81
N GLY A 240 4.58 -2.90 -11.28
CA GLY A 240 5.78 -3.17 -12.06
C GLY A 240 5.49 -4.30 -13.05
N TYR A 241 5.43 -3.98 -14.34
CA TYR A 241 5.37 -4.93 -15.46
C TYR A 241 4.01 -5.58 -15.74
N ARG A 242 3.11 -4.81 -16.36
CA ARG A 242 2.26 -5.38 -17.41
C ARG A 242 3.11 -5.46 -18.68
N PHE A 243 3.56 -6.65 -19.04
CA PHE A 243 4.01 -6.90 -20.40
C PHE A 243 2.81 -6.66 -21.33
N HIS A 244 3.00 -5.80 -22.33
CA HIS A 244 2.20 -5.89 -23.54
C HIS A 244 2.24 -7.35 -23.98
N ARG A 245 1.08 -8.00 -24.05
CA ARG A 245 0.90 -9.13 -24.97
C ARG A 245 1.10 -8.56 -26.37
N GLY A 246 2.37 -8.55 -26.81
CA GLY A 246 2.69 -8.48 -28.22
C GLY A 246 2.20 -9.77 -28.86
N LEU A 247 1.43 -9.59 -29.94
CA LEU A 247 1.20 -10.57 -30.98
C LEU A 247 2.52 -11.20 -31.45
#